data_AF-A0AB39L0K7-F1
#
_entry.id   AF-A0AB39L0K7-F1
#
_cell.length_a   1.000
_cell.length_b   1.000
_cell.length_c   1.000
_cell.angle_alpha   90.00
_cell.angle_beta   90.00
_cell.angle_gamma   90.00
#
_symmetry.space_group_name_H-M   'P 1'
#
loop_
_entity.id
_entity.type
_entity.pdbx_description
1 polymer ?
#
loop_
_entity_poly.entity_id
_entity_poly.type
_entity_poly.pdbx_seq_one_letter_code
_entity_poly.pdbx_strand_id
1 'polypeptide(L)'
;MAARKSPLPADPGTPGAIIEAAEEDVRTAEEHAAALEAAARAGDDTVTADDVEAAHKNARWARIRRDAAEVKAKALADELARQAYADLLAQYLETACGDPSGEIAAILDQVRPALQQAIALVAEKNRAVYQIGKYLSNEANYRDPADGVMGYANPYEPATAYLEYQGRRAGFVPSTAILSSLLRPIKSELLAAAGGMADDFLKAL
;
A
#
# COMPACT_ATOMS: atom_id res chain seq x y z
N MET A 1 -29.83 5.03 -0.30
CA MET A 1 -29.94 5.19 -1.78
C MET A 1 -28.74 6.00 -2.24
N ALA A 2 -27.77 5.36 -2.88
CA ALA A 2 -26.59 6.05 -3.41
C ALA A 2 -26.98 6.78 -4.70
N ALA A 3 -26.82 8.10 -4.72
CA ALA A 3 -26.99 8.90 -5.92
C ALA A 3 -25.96 8.43 -6.97
N ARG A 4 -26.46 7.89 -8.08
CA ARG A 4 -25.63 7.64 -9.27
C ARG A 4 -25.15 9.01 -9.74
N LYS A 5 -23.84 9.28 -9.58
CA LYS A 5 -23.20 10.43 -10.20
C LYS A 5 -23.43 10.32 -11.70
N SER A 6 -24.17 11.28 -12.26
CA SER A 6 -24.20 11.46 -13.71
C SER A 6 -22.76 11.56 -14.22
N PRO A 7 -22.40 10.90 -15.33
CA PRO A 7 -21.09 11.07 -15.92
C PRO A 7 -20.92 12.56 -16.23
N LEU A 8 -19.83 13.15 -15.73
CA LEU A 8 -19.42 14.49 -16.11
C LEU A 8 -19.33 14.53 -17.65
N PRO A 9 -19.75 15.62 -18.31
CA PRO A 9 -19.56 15.76 -19.75
C PRO A 9 -18.08 15.57 -20.07
N ALA A 10 -17.79 14.80 -21.12
CA ALA A 10 -16.43 14.55 -21.56
C ALA A 10 -15.71 15.88 -21.75
N ASP A 11 -14.60 16.08 -21.05
CA ASP A 11 -13.76 17.26 -21.23
C ASP A 11 -13.28 17.24 -22.70
N PRO A 12 -13.59 18.26 -23.52
CA PRO A 12 -13.32 18.25 -24.96
C PRO A 12 -11.83 18.10 -25.31
N GLY A 13 -10.94 18.14 -24.31
CA GLY A 13 -9.52 17.91 -24.43
C GLY A 13 -9.01 16.48 -24.19
N THR A 14 -9.84 15.46 -23.93
CA THR A 14 -9.31 14.09 -23.71
C THR A 14 -9.13 13.30 -25.01
N PRO A 15 -8.18 12.34 -25.06
CA PRO A 15 -8.04 11.43 -26.21
C PRO A 15 -9.36 10.74 -26.59
N GLY A 16 -10.15 10.32 -25.60
CA GLY A 16 -11.46 9.69 -25.82
C GLY A 16 -12.47 10.64 -26.43
N ALA A 17 -12.56 11.88 -25.93
CA ALA A 17 -13.47 12.90 -26.47
C ALA A 17 -13.14 13.28 -27.92
N ILE A 18 -11.85 13.30 -28.30
CA ILE A 18 -11.41 13.56 -29.68
C ILE A 18 -11.91 12.47 -30.64
N ILE A 19 -11.85 11.21 -30.23
CA ILE A 19 -12.32 10.08 -31.04
C ILE A 19 -13.85 10.09 -31.11
N GLU A 20 -14.53 10.24 -29.97
CA GLU A 20 -16.00 10.25 -29.88
C GLU A 20 -16.61 11.36 -30.74
N ALA A 21 -16.04 12.57 -30.71
CA ALA A 21 -16.49 13.67 -31.57
C ALA A 21 -16.29 13.36 -33.06
N ALA A 22 -15.21 12.67 -33.44
CA ALA A 22 -14.97 12.32 -34.83
C ALA A 22 -15.84 11.14 -35.31
N GLU A 23 -16.18 10.21 -34.43
CA GLU A 23 -17.15 9.13 -34.69
C GLU A 23 -18.56 9.69 -34.87
N GLU A 24 -18.95 10.69 -34.08
CA GLU A 24 -20.23 11.40 -34.24
C GLU A 24 -20.34 12.11 -35.59
N ASP A 25 -19.26 12.79 -36.01
CA ASP A 25 -19.15 13.44 -37.33
C ASP A 25 -19.32 12.44 -38.48
N VAL A 26 -18.70 11.25 -38.36
CA VAL A 26 -18.84 10.18 -39.35
C VAL A 26 -20.27 9.67 -39.39
N ARG A 27 -20.85 9.35 -38.23
CA ARG A 27 -22.23 8.87 -38.13
C ARG A 27 -23.21 9.84 -38.77
N THR A 28 -23.12 11.13 -38.41
CA THR A 28 -24.00 12.19 -38.95
C THR A 28 -23.87 12.31 -40.47
N ALA A 29 -22.64 12.25 -41.00
CA ALA A 29 -22.42 12.37 -42.44
C ALA A 29 -22.91 11.13 -43.22
N GLU A 30 -22.77 9.92 -42.65
CA GLU A 30 -23.28 8.68 -43.24
C GLU A 30 -24.80 8.60 -43.20
N GLU A 31 -25.42 8.99 -42.09
CA GLU A 31 -26.88 9.09 -41.96
C GLU A 31 -27.48 10.07 -42.98
N HIS A 32 -26.83 11.23 -43.18
CA HIS A 32 -27.27 12.21 -44.17
C HIS A 32 -27.17 11.68 -45.61
N ALA A 33 -26.06 11.02 -45.97
CA ALA A 33 -25.91 10.41 -47.28
C ALA A 33 -26.96 9.30 -47.52
N ALA A 34 -27.19 8.44 -46.52
CA ALA A 34 -28.20 7.38 -46.60
C ALA A 34 -29.63 7.94 -46.73
N ALA A 35 -29.94 9.05 -46.04
CA ALA A 35 -31.24 9.72 -46.14
C ALA A 35 -31.49 10.29 -47.55
N LEU A 36 -30.50 10.95 -48.16
CA LEU A 36 -30.60 11.48 -49.52
C LEU A 36 -30.74 10.35 -50.55
N GLU A 37 -29.99 9.25 -50.41
CA GLU A 37 -30.17 8.08 -51.28
C GLU A 37 -31.58 7.49 -51.17
N ALA A 38 -32.13 7.39 -49.95
CA ALA A 38 -33.46 6.85 -49.73
C ALA A 38 -34.54 7.73 -50.35
N ALA A 39 -34.43 9.06 -50.22
CA ALA A 39 -35.33 10.03 -50.84
C ALA A 39 -35.28 9.96 -52.37
N ALA A 40 -34.07 9.90 -52.97
CA ALA A 40 -33.91 9.74 -54.40
C ALA A 40 -34.52 8.42 -54.92
N ARG A 41 -34.33 7.30 -54.20
CA ARG A 41 -34.97 6.00 -54.53
C ARG A 41 -36.49 6.04 -54.43
N ALA A 42 -37.04 6.88 -53.56
CA ALA A 42 -38.48 7.08 -53.40
C ALA A 42 -39.09 8.00 -54.49
N GLY A 43 -38.28 8.58 -55.38
CA GLY A 43 -38.73 9.47 -56.44
C GLY A 43 -38.93 10.92 -55.99
N ASP A 44 -38.20 11.37 -54.96
CA ASP A 44 -38.18 12.78 -54.59
C ASP A 44 -37.38 13.60 -55.61
N ASP A 45 -38.09 14.29 -56.50
CA ASP A 45 -37.52 15.11 -57.58
C ASP A 45 -36.78 16.36 -57.09
N THR A 46 -36.82 16.65 -55.77
CA THR A 46 -36.05 17.75 -55.18
C THR A 46 -34.60 17.38 -54.85
N VAL A 47 -34.29 16.07 -54.79
CA VAL A 47 -32.92 15.57 -54.54
C VAL A 47 -32.20 15.39 -55.87
N THR A 48 -31.06 16.07 -56.04
CA THR A 48 -30.27 15.97 -57.26
C THR A 48 -29.14 14.93 -57.13
N ALA A 49 -28.60 14.47 -58.26
CA ALA A 49 -27.42 13.61 -58.27
C ALA A 49 -26.21 14.28 -57.60
N ASP A 50 -26.07 15.61 -57.77
CA ASP A 50 -24.99 16.40 -57.17
C ASP A 50 -25.11 16.45 -55.64
N ASP A 51 -26.33 16.48 -55.09
CA ASP A 51 -26.57 16.46 -53.64
C ASP A 51 -26.11 15.12 -53.02
N VAL A 52 -26.44 14.01 -53.68
CA VAL A 52 -26.03 12.66 -53.25
C VAL A 52 -24.51 12.51 -53.34
N GLU A 53 -23.89 12.96 -54.44
CA GLU A 53 -22.43 12.93 -54.60
C GLU A 53 -21.72 13.79 -53.55
N ALA A 54 -22.24 15.00 -53.28
CA ALA A 54 -21.71 15.89 -52.25
C ALA A 54 -21.80 15.24 -50.85
N ALA A 55 -22.91 14.58 -50.53
CA ALA A 55 -23.08 13.88 -49.26
C ALA A 55 -22.11 12.69 -49.11
N HIS A 56 -21.90 11.88 -50.16
CA HIS A 56 -20.89 10.83 -50.15
C HIS A 56 -19.47 11.37 -49.96
N LYS A 57 -19.15 12.47 -50.64
CA LYS A 57 -17.85 13.13 -50.49
C LYS A 57 -17.65 13.63 -49.06
N ASN A 58 -18.68 14.20 -48.45
CA ASN A 58 -18.66 14.63 -47.05
C ASN A 58 -18.47 13.46 -46.09
N ALA A 59 -19.18 12.34 -46.27
CA ALA A 59 -19.00 11.13 -45.47
C ALA A 59 -17.57 10.56 -45.60
N ARG A 60 -17.02 10.52 -46.82
CA ARG A 60 -15.62 10.13 -47.04
C ARG A 60 -14.64 11.04 -46.30
N TRP A 61 -14.85 12.36 -46.35
CA TRP A 61 -14.01 13.31 -45.61
C TRP A 61 -14.16 13.18 -44.09
N ALA A 62 -15.35 12.85 -43.59
CA ALA A 62 -15.55 12.58 -42.17
C ALA A 62 -14.71 11.38 -41.71
N ARG A 63 -14.66 10.30 -42.49
CA ARG A 63 -13.80 9.14 -42.18
C ARG A 63 -12.31 9.49 -42.15
N ILE A 64 -11.84 10.29 -43.13
CA ILE A 64 -10.45 10.78 -43.15
C ILE A 64 -10.15 11.63 -41.89
N ARG A 65 -11.09 12.49 -41.48
CA ARG A 65 -10.95 13.29 -40.25
C ARG A 65 -10.94 12.42 -39.00
N ARG A 66 -11.70 11.33 -38.96
CA ARG A 66 -11.69 10.34 -37.89
C ARG A 66 -10.34 9.63 -37.77
N ASP A 67 -9.74 9.22 -38.87
CA ASP A 67 -8.39 8.63 -38.85
C ASP A 67 -7.34 9.64 -38.36
N ALA A 68 -7.44 10.91 -38.77
CA ALA A 68 -6.59 11.98 -38.24
C ALA A 68 -6.83 12.23 -36.74
N ALA A 69 -8.07 12.10 -36.27
CA ALA A 69 -8.44 12.23 -34.86
C ALA A 69 -7.82 11.11 -34.02
N GLU A 70 -7.76 9.87 -34.51
CA GLU A 70 -7.06 8.77 -33.83
C GLU A 70 -5.58 9.07 -33.63
N VAL A 71 -4.90 9.57 -34.67
CA VAL A 71 -3.47 9.95 -34.57
C VAL A 71 -3.28 11.06 -33.54
N LYS A 72 -4.16 12.08 -33.55
CA LYS A 72 -4.13 13.18 -32.58
C LYS A 72 -4.38 12.70 -31.15
N ALA A 73 -5.39 11.85 -30.96
CA ALA A 73 -5.73 11.27 -29.66
C ALA A 73 -4.58 10.44 -29.11
N LYS A 74 -3.92 9.63 -29.94
CA LYS A 74 -2.74 8.86 -29.55
C LYS A 74 -1.57 9.76 -29.15
N ALA A 75 -1.26 10.78 -29.94
CA ALA A 75 -0.17 11.72 -29.63
C ALA A 75 -0.40 12.41 -28.26
N LEU A 76 -1.64 12.81 -27.99
CA LEU A 76 -2.02 13.39 -26.71
C LEU A 76 -1.94 12.39 -25.55
N ALA A 77 -2.37 11.14 -25.76
CA ALA A 77 -2.24 10.10 -24.75
C ALA A 77 -0.76 9.84 -24.38
N ASP A 78 0.13 9.82 -25.37
CA ASP A 78 1.56 9.66 -25.15
C ASP A 78 2.16 10.86 -24.38
N GLU A 79 1.70 12.08 -24.67
CA GLU A 79 2.12 13.28 -23.95
C GLU A 79 1.67 13.26 -22.49
N LEU A 80 0.39 12.94 -22.23
CA LEU A 80 -0.15 12.81 -20.88
C LEU A 80 0.56 11.70 -20.09
N ALA A 81 0.89 10.57 -20.73
CA ALA A 81 1.64 9.49 -20.10
C ALA A 81 3.07 9.92 -19.71
N ARG A 82 3.76 10.66 -20.59
CA ARG A 82 5.08 11.22 -20.27
C ARG A 82 5.02 12.24 -19.14
N GLN A 83 4.00 13.10 -19.14
CA GLN A 83 3.80 14.07 -18.08
C GLN A 83 3.53 13.38 -16.75
N ALA A 84 2.61 12.42 -16.71
CA ALA A 84 2.32 11.63 -15.50
C ALA A 84 3.57 10.91 -14.96
N TYR A 85 4.41 10.38 -15.84
CA TYR A 85 5.67 9.77 -15.45
C TYR A 85 6.69 10.79 -14.91
N ALA A 86 6.81 11.95 -15.55
CA ALA A 86 7.67 13.03 -15.09
C ALA A 86 7.23 13.57 -13.72
N ASP A 87 5.92 13.71 -13.52
CA ASP A 87 5.33 14.13 -12.24
C ASP A 87 5.59 13.09 -11.14
N LEU A 88 5.45 11.79 -11.46
CA LEU A 88 5.78 10.70 -10.54
C LEU A 88 7.26 10.74 -10.15
N LEU A 89 8.17 10.92 -11.11
CA LEU A 89 9.60 11.04 -10.81
C LEU A 89 9.89 12.29 -9.96
N ALA A 90 9.35 13.45 -10.33
CA ALA A 90 9.55 14.68 -9.57
C ALA A 90 9.06 14.56 -8.12
N GLN A 91 7.98 13.80 -7.90
CA GLN A 91 7.41 13.60 -6.57
C GLN A 91 8.21 12.62 -5.71
N TYR A 92 8.72 11.53 -6.28
CA TYR A 92 9.22 10.40 -5.49
C TYR A 92 10.71 10.10 -5.66
N LEU A 93 11.40 10.67 -6.65
CA LEU A 93 12.79 10.33 -6.93
C LEU A 93 13.71 10.66 -5.75
N GLU A 94 13.53 11.81 -5.13
CA GLU A 94 14.34 12.20 -3.96
C GLU A 94 14.14 11.23 -2.79
N THR A 95 12.89 10.88 -2.48
CA THR A 95 12.58 9.90 -1.43
C THR A 95 13.10 8.51 -1.76
N ALA A 96 13.00 8.07 -3.02
CA ALA A 96 13.47 6.76 -3.47
C ALA A 96 15.01 6.63 -3.46
N CYS A 97 15.72 7.74 -3.70
CA CYS A 97 17.17 7.80 -3.67
C CYS A 97 17.75 8.20 -2.30
N GLY A 98 16.91 8.69 -1.38
CA GLY A 98 17.31 9.03 -0.03
C GLY A 98 17.74 7.81 0.77
N ASP A 99 18.80 7.94 1.56
CA ASP A 99 19.19 6.94 2.55
C ASP A 99 18.72 7.39 3.95
N PRO A 100 17.64 6.79 4.50
CA PRO A 100 17.12 7.18 5.80
C PRO A 100 17.98 6.65 6.96
N SER A 101 19.07 5.91 6.71
CA SER A 101 19.87 5.26 7.76
C SER A 101 20.36 6.22 8.84
N GLY A 102 20.75 7.45 8.47
CA GLY A 102 21.20 8.47 9.42
C GLY A 102 20.08 8.96 10.34
N GLU A 103 18.90 9.22 9.79
CA GLU A 103 17.72 9.65 10.56
C GLU A 103 17.21 8.53 11.48
N ILE A 104 17.17 7.30 10.98
CA ILE A 104 16.84 6.11 11.76
C ILE A 104 17.84 5.94 12.92
N ALA A 105 19.15 6.07 12.65
CA ALA A 105 20.17 5.97 13.70
C ALA A 105 19.99 7.04 14.78
N ALA A 106 19.68 8.30 14.39
CA ALA A 106 19.42 9.37 15.34
C ALA A 106 18.19 9.10 16.23
N ILE A 107 17.11 8.55 15.66
CA ILE A 107 15.92 8.15 16.44
C ILE A 107 16.27 6.99 17.39
N LEU A 108 17.00 5.98 16.91
CA LEU A 108 17.42 4.85 17.73
C LEU A 108 18.30 5.29 18.90
N ASP A 109 19.18 6.28 18.70
CA ASP A 109 20.01 6.85 19.77
C ASP A 109 19.20 7.61 20.82
N GLN A 110 18.08 8.22 20.46
CA GLN A 110 17.15 8.82 21.43
C GLN A 110 16.42 7.76 22.27
N VAL A 111 16.10 6.61 21.69
CA VAL A 111 15.37 5.51 22.36
C VAL A 111 16.31 4.60 23.17
N ARG A 112 17.60 4.56 22.80
CA ARG A 112 18.62 3.70 23.41
C ARG A 112 18.70 3.80 24.95
N PRO A 113 18.68 4.98 25.60
CA PRO A 113 18.75 5.07 27.06
C PRO A 113 17.54 4.43 27.75
N ALA A 114 16.34 4.58 27.20
CA ALA A 114 15.13 3.97 27.75
C ALA A 114 15.18 2.43 27.63
N LEU A 115 15.67 1.91 26.49
CA LEU A 115 15.89 0.47 26.31
C LEU A 115 16.93 -0.07 27.30
N GLN A 116 18.04 0.64 27.49
CA GLN A 116 19.07 0.26 28.45
C GLN A 116 18.54 0.25 29.88
N GLN A 117 17.70 1.22 30.26
CA GLN A 117 17.05 1.26 31.57
C GLN A 117 16.11 0.07 31.76
N ALA A 118 15.29 -0.28 30.77
CA ALA A 118 14.42 -1.45 30.83
C ALA A 118 15.21 -2.77 30.96
N ILE A 119 16.31 -2.90 30.22
CA ILE A 119 17.22 -4.06 30.32
C ILE A 119 17.83 -4.14 31.72
N ALA A 120 18.27 -3.02 32.29
CA ALA A 120 18.85 -2.99 33.63
C ALA A 120 17.85 -3.46 34.71
N LEU A 121 16.59 -3.00 34.63
CA LEU A 121 15.53 -3.43 35.56
C LEU A 121 15.25 -4.95 35.46
N VAL A 122 15.20 -5.50 34.24
CA VAL A 122 15.02 -6.93 34.03
C VAL A 122 16.22 -7.73 34.54
N ALA A 123 17.44 -7.24 34.29
CA ALA A 123 18.67 -7.86 34.78
C ALA A 123 18.73 -7.87 36.32
N GLU A 124 18.35 -6.77 36.97
CA GLU A 124 18.28 -6.67 38.43
C GLU A 124 17.26 -7.65 39.02
N LYS A 125 16.05 -7.69 38.44
CA LYS A 125 15.02 -8.67 38.83
C LYS A 125 15.54 -10.11 38.70
N ASN A 126 16.09 -10.47 37.55
CA ASN A 126 16.59 -11.83 37.29
C ASN A 126 17.74 -12.18 38.24
N ARG A 127 18.62 -11.23 38.55
CA ARG A 127 19.67 -11.39 39.56
C ARG A 127 19.08 -11.64 40.95
N ALA A 128 18.03 -10.92 41.35
CA ALA A 128 17.37 -11.14 42.64
C ALA A 128 16.77 -12.55 42.72
N VAL A 129 16.05 -13.00 41.68
CA VAL A 129 15.49 -14.36 41.59
C VAL A 129 16.59 -15.41 41.72
N TYR A 130 17.71 -15.24 41.00
CA TYR A 130 18.85 -16.14 41.08
C TYR A 130 19.47 -16.21 42.48
N GLN A 131 19.70 -15.07 43.12
CA GLN A 131 20.35 -15.01 44.44
C GLN A 131 19.45 -15.60 45.54
N ILE A 132 18.15 -15.30 45.50
CA ILE A 132 17.18 -15.87 46.46
C ILE A 132 17.08 -17.38 46.26
N GLY A 133 16.98 -17.83 45.01
CA GLY A 133 17.10 -19.25 44.69
C GLY A 133 18.34 -19.82 45.36
N LYS A 134 19.52 -19.24 45.09
CA LYS A 134 20.85 -19.72 45.57
C LYS A 134 20.89 -19.91 47.07
N TYR A 135 20.30 -18.97 47.79
CA TYR A 135 20.22 -19.02 49.24
C TYR A 135 19.35 -20.19 49.72
N LEU A 136 18.19 -20.40 49.10
CA LEU A 136 17.21 -21.42 49.49
C LEU A 136 17.59 -22.84 49.07
N SER A 137 18.45 -23.03 48.07
CA SER A 137 18.97 -24.37 47.71
C SER A 137 19.95 -24.94 48.73
N ASN A 138 20.38 -24.16 49.71
CA ASN A 138 21.17 -24.67 50.82
C ASN A 138 20.23 -25.26 51.88
N GLU A 139 20.38 -26.56 52.16
CA GLU A 139 19.56 -27.29 53.13
C GLU A 139 19.52 -26.64 54.52
N ALA A 140 20.59 -25.96 54.94
CA ALA A 140 20.64 -25.26 56.22
C ALA A 140 19.71 -24.03 56.31
N ASN A 141 19.31 -23.48 55.16
CA ASN A 141 18.42 -22.32 55.07
C ASN A 141 16.97 -22.74 54.76
N TYR A 142 16.73 -24.02 54.50
CA TYR A 142 15.42 -24.57 54.22
C TYR A 142 14.59 -24.68 55.51
N ARG A 143 13.48 -23.94 55.59
CA ARG A 143 12.66 -23.86 56.81
C ARG A 143 11.22 -24.36 56.66
N ASP A 144 10.75 -24.58 55.44
CA ASP A 144 9.35 -24.99 55.18
C ASP A 144 9.27 -25.98 54.00
N PRO A 145 8.67 -27.18 54.16
CA PRO A 145 8.39 -28.12 53.07
C PRO A 145 7.51 -27.56 51.94
N ALA A 146 6.74 -26.49 52.20
CA ALA A 146 5.93 -25.80 51.19
C ALA A 146 6.76 -24.87 50.28
N ASP A 147 7.99 -24.52 50.67
CA ASP A 147 8.90 -23.76 49.85
C ASP A 147 9.60 -24.70 48.86
N GLY A 148 8.94 -24.96 47.73
CA GLY A 148 9.50 -25.73 46.64
C GLY A 148 10.46 -24.89 45.81
N VAL A 149 11.71 -24.76 46.23
CA VAL A 149 12.74 -24.30 45.29
C VAL A 149 13.05 -25.46 44.36
N MET A 150 12.74 -25.34 43.07
CA MET A 150 13.72 -25.65 42.03
C MET A 150 13.27 -25.42 40.59
N GLY A 151 14.21 -24.79 39.88
CA GLY A 151 14.40 -24.78 38.45
C GLY A 151 15.63 -23.92 38.15
N TYR A 152 16.82 -24.35 38.60
CA TYR A 152 18.07 -23.68 38.21
C TYR A 152 18.46 -24.14 36.82
N ALA A 153 17.81 -23.57 35.83
CA ALA A 153 18.41 -23.55 34.51
C ALA A 153 19.33 -22.33 34.40
N ASN A 154 20.39 -22.56 33.64
CA ASN A 154 21.37 -21.61 33.17
C ASN A 154 20.77 -20.19 32.96
N PRO A 155 21.39 -19.10 33.45
CA PRO A 155 20.90 -17.72 33.20
C PRO A 155 20.77 -17.35 31.71
N TYR A 156 21.30 -18.18 30.81
CA TYR A 156 21.15 -18.06 29.36
C TYR A 156 19.95 -18.82 28.76
N GLU A 157 19.14 -19.53 29.57
CA GLU A 157 17.92 -20.25 29.14
C GLU A 157 16.66 -19.67 29.82
N PRO A 158 15.96 -18.72 29.18
CA PRO A 158 14.89 -17.94 29.81
C PRO A 158 13.59 -18.70 30.09
N ALA A 159 13.37 -19.83 29.41
CA ALA A 159 12.10 -20.56 29.46
C ALA A 159 11.95 -21.45 30.72
N THR A 160 13.04 -21.65 31.48
CA THR A 160 13.15 -22.76 32.43
C THR A 160 13.46 -22.34 33.87
N ALA A 161 13.70 -21.06 34.16
CA ALA A 161 14.07 -20.58 35.49
C ALA A 161 12.95 -19.79 36.20
N TYR A 162 12.50 -20.27 37.36
CA TYR A 162 11.55 -19.58 38.24
C TYR A 162 11.83 -19.90 39.72
N LEU A 163 11.45 -18.97 40.61
CA LEU A 163 11.42 -19.14 42.06
C LEU A 163 9.96 -19.30 42.50
N GLU A 164 9.68 -20.24 43.39
CA GLU A 164 8.44 -20.29 44.15
C GLU A 164 8.77 -20.19 45.64
N TYR A 165 8.12 -19.25 46.34
CA TYR A 165 8.35 -18.99 47.76
C TYR A 165 7.04 -18.56 48.41
N GLN A 166 6.58 -19.29 49.44
CA GLN A 166 5.31 -19.05 50.13
C GLN A 166 4.10 -18.91 49.17
N GLY A 167 4.02 -19.79 48.16
CA GLY A 167 2.97 -19.77 47.14
C GLY A 167 3.05 -18.62 46.13
N ARG A 168 4.13 -17.82 46.14
CA ARG A 168 4.39 -16.79 45.14
C ARG A 168 5.43 -17.26 44.14
N ARG A 169 5.09 -17.17 42.85
CA ARG A 169 5.99 -17.53 41.75
C ARG A 169 6.61 -16.28 41.10
N ALA A 170 7.94 -16.26 41.00
CA ALA A 170 8.72 -15.24 40.31
C ALA A 170 9.55 -15.89 39.19
N GLY A 171 9.12 -15.73 37.94
CA GLY A 171 9.85 -16.23 36.76
C GLY A 171 10.94 -15.28 36.28
N PHE A 172 11.97 -15.84 35.64
CA PHE A 172 12.90 -15.06 34.83
C PHE A 172 12.17 -14.40 33.67
N VAL A 173 12.64 -13.22 33.27
CA VAL A 173 12.15 -12.51 32.09
C VAL A 173 13.32 -12.32 31.14
N PRO A 174 13.29 -12.84 29.91
CA PRO A 174 14.33 -12.57 28.94
C PRO A 174 14.32 -11.10 28.53
N SER A 175 15.48 -10.53 28.23
CA SER A 175 15.58 -9.18 27.68
C SER A 175 14.86 -9.05 26.32
N THR A 176 14.70 -10.14 25.58
CA THR A 176 13.92 -10.16 24.33
C THR A 176 12.43 -9.87 24.56
N ALA A 177 11.89 -10.13 25.76
CA ALA A 177 10.51 -9.77 26.10
C ALA A 177 10.27 -8.25 26.08
N ILE A 178 11.33 -7.45 26.28
CA ILE A 178 11.26 -5.98 26.17
C ILE A 178 10.95 -5.59 24.72
N LEU A 179 11.69 -6.18 23.76
CA LEU A 179 11.48 -5.93 22.34
C LEU A 179 10.10 -6.41 21.89
N SER A 180 9.70 -7.64 22.26
CA SER A 180 8.36 -8.13 21.93
C SER A 180 7.25 -7.25 22.51
N SER A 181 7.41 -6.72 23.73
CA SER A 181 6.44 -5.81 24.34
C SER A 181 6.36 -4.46 23.65
N LEU A 182 7.50 -3.94 23.17
CA LEU A 182 7.56 -2.69 22.39
C LEU A 182 6.97 -2.83 20.99
N LEU A 183 7.23 -3.97 20.34
CA LEU A 183 6.81 -4.21 18.95
C LEU A 183 5.35 -4.65 18.85
N ARG A 184 4.80 -5.31 19.87
CA ARG A 184 3.40 -5.78 19.89
C ARG A 184 2.36 -4.71 19.51
N PRO A 185 2.35 -3.50 20.09
CA PRO A 185 1.34 -2.49 19.75
C PRO A 185 1.45 -1.96 18.32
N ILE A 186 2.63 -2.04 17.69
CA ILE A 186 2.89 -1.52 16.33
C ILE A 186 3.00 -2.62 15.27
N LYS A 187 2.71 -3.87 15.62
CA LYS A 187 2.86 -5.05 14.73
C LYS A 187 2.03 -4.91 13.45
N SER A 188 0.80 -4.43 13.53
CA SER A 188 -0.07 -4.22 12.36
C SER A 188 0.48 -3.15 11.41
N GLU A 189 1.02 -2.07 11.97
CA GLU A 189 1.65 -0.99 11.20
C GLU A 189 2.92 -1.48 10.50
N LEU A 190 3.73 -2.29 11.18
CA LEU A 190 4.91 -2.93 10.59
C LEU A 190 4.54 -3.88 9.44
N LEU A 191 3.48 -4.69 9.59
CA LEU A 191 2.99 -5.57 8.53
C LEU A 191 2.47 -4.78 7.31
N ALA A 192 1.73 -3.69 7.56
CA ALA A 192 1.21 -2.81 6.52
C ALA A 192 2.34 -2.10 5.78
N ALA A 193 3.33 -1.56 6.50
CA ALA A 193 4.49 -0.88 5.93
C ALA A 193 5.40 -1.82 5.13
N ALA A 194 5.52 -3.09 5.54
CA ALA A 194 6.32 -4.10 4.84
C ALA A 194 5.65 -4.67 3.58
N GLY A 195 4.44 -4.24 3.23
CA GLY A 195 3.70 -4.75 2.06
C GLY A 195 3.47 -6.27 2.10
N GLY A 196 3.43 -6.86 3.30
CA GLY A 196 3.28 -8.32 3.48
C GLY A 196 4.56 -9.14 3.31
N MET A 197 5.74 -8.54 3.03
CA MET A 197 6.99 -9.29 2.85
C MET A 197 7.70 -9.68 4.15
N ALA A 198 7.34 -9.09 5.29
CA ALA A 198 7.96 -9.35 6.60
C ALA A 198 7.18 -10.37 7.46
N ASP A 199 6.23 -11.09 6.86
CA ASP A 199 5.19 -11.83 7.58
C ASP A 199 5.76 -12.93 8.49
N ASP A 200 6.81 -13.64 8.08
CA ASP A 200 7.37 -14.75 8.87
C ASP A 200 8.16 -14.30 10.12
N PHE A 201 8.91 -13.20 10.01
CA PHE A 201 9.63 -12.64 11.17
C PHE A 201 8.65 -12.00 12.16
N LEU A 202 7.65 -11.27 11.67
CA LEU A 202 6.67 -10.60 12.51
C LEU A 202 5.68 -11.60 13.14
N LYS A 203 5.39 -12.74 12.51
CA LYS A 203 4.61 -13.85 13.13
C LYS A 203 5.31 -14.46 14.34
N ALA A 204 6.65 -14.48 14.36
CA ALA A 204 7.45 -15.04 15.45
C ALA A 204 7.61 -14.09 16.66
N LEU A 205 7.20 -12.82 16.54
CA LEU A 205 7.17 -11.80 17.61
C LEU A 205 5.82 -11.72 18.34
#